data_AF-A0A174TJR6-F1
#
_entry.id   AF-A0A174TJR6-F1
#
_cell.length_a   1.000
_cell.length_b   1.000
_cell.length_c   1.000
_cell.angle_alpha   90.00
_cell.angle_beta   90.00
_cell.angle_gamma   90.00
#
_symmetry.space_group_name_H-M   'P 1'
#
loop_
_entity.id
_entity.type
_entity.pdbx_description
1 polymer ?
#
loop_
_entity_poly.entity_id
_entity_poly.type
_entity_poly.pdbx_seq_one_letter_code
_entity_poly.pdbx_strand_id
1 'polypeptide(L)'
;MNTTKSEQIKAGLRKSFQTGESAKASTVCYGYKVTSEGKLVAYPTEAIIVFHIFERFADGDSLGKIAASLARMKVKSPTGKELWTRETISKILSNEKYVGDVILGKTQVQNGVQVKMVDHTSQTVINGHHEAIISRELFDIVQQEKAHRSRLKSHSHVV
;
A
#
# COMPACT_ATOMS: atom_id res chain seq x y z
N MET A 1 25.73 28.41 -9.78
CA MET A 1 25.56 26.95 -9.58
C MET A 1 24.42 26.48 -10.49
N ASN A 2 24.74 25.86 -11.64
CA ASN A 2 23.70 25.39 -12.57
C ASN A 2 23.12 24.07 -12.08
N THR A 3 21.92 24.13 -11.52
CA THR A 3 21.16 22.95 -11.07
C THR A 3 20.81 22.08 -12.28
N THR A 4 21.22 20.82 -12.24
CA THR A 4 20.99 19.86 -13.32
C THR A 4 19.48 19.61 -13.55
N LYS A 5 19.09 19.18 -14.76
CA LYS A 5 17.68 18.87 -15.08
C LYS A 5 17.06 17.84 -14.11
N SER A 6 17.87 16.89 -13.63
CA SER A 6 17.46 15.89 -12.64
C SER A 6 17.14 16.52 -11.28
N GLU A 7 17.97 17.46 -10.83
CA GLU A 7 17.74 18.18 -9.56
C GLU A 7 16.50 19.06 -9.61
N GLN A 8 16.23 19.72 -10.75
CA GLN A 8 15.01 20.50 -10.94
C GLN A 8 13.75 19.63 -10.90
N ILE A 9 13.77 18.45 -11.56
CA ILE A 9 12.67 17.47 -11.50
C ILE A 9 12.45 16.98 -10.06
N LYS A 10 13.53 16.66 -9.33
CA LYS A 10 13.45 16.23 -7.93
C LYS A 10 12.88 17.33 -7.02
N ALA A 11 13.27 18.58 -7.23
CA ALA A 11 12.76 19.73 -6.47
C ALA A 11 11.25 19.95 -6.73
N GLY A 12 10.82 19.89 -7.99
CA GLY A 12 9.40 19.98 -8.35
C GLY A 12 8.57 18.84 -7.74
N LEU A 13 9.09 17.61 -7.77
CA LEU A 13 8.42 16.47 -7.15
C LEU A 13 8.29 16.65 -5.63
N ARG A 14 9.35 17.08 -4.94
CA ARG A 14 9.32 17.38 -3.50
C ARG A 14 8.29 18.47 -3.17
N LYS A 15 8.23 19.54 -3.97
CA LYS A 15 7.23 20.60 -3.80
C LYS A 15 5.80 20.06 -3.95
N SER A 16 5.53 19.25 -4.98
CA SER A 16 4.20 18.63 -5.18
C SER A 16 3.83 17.62 -4.08
N PHE A 17 4.83 16.98 -3.45
CA PHE A 17 4.56 16.11 -2.31
C PHE A 17 4.11 16.94 -1.10
N GLN A 18 4.78 18.06 -0.83
CA GLN A 18 4.42 18.97 0.25
C GLN A 18 3.05 19.62 0.07
N THR A 19 2.64 19.92 -1.17
CA THR A 19 1.30 20.47 -1.45
C THR A 19 0.19 19.41 -1.52
N GLY A 20 0.55 18.11 -1.57
CA GLY A 20 -0.40 17.01 -1.69
C GLY A 20 -0.98 16.81 -3.10
N GLU A 21 -0.64 17.66 -4.05
CA GLU A 21 -1.16 17.65 -5.44
C GLU A 21 -0.44 16.65 -6.36
N SER A 22 0.40 15.78 -5.79
CA SER A 22 1.16 14.84 -6.60
C SER A 22 0.26 13.80 -7.25
N ALA A 23 0.45 13.54 -8.54
CA ALA A 23 -0.17 12.40 -9.24
C ALA A 23 0.11 11.04 -8.55
N LYS A 24 1.17 10.96 -7.72
CA LYS A 24 1.45 9.78 -6.89
C LYS A 24 0.44 9.60 -5.76
N ALA A 25 -0.18 10.67 -5.27
CA ALA A 25 -1.21 10.61 -4.25
C ALA A 25 -2.47 9.91 -4.79
N SER A 26 -2.85 10.19 -6.04
CA SER A 26 -3.98 9.55 -6.72
C SER A 26 -3.63 8.26 -7.47
N THR A 27 -2.44 7.67 -7.26
CA THR A 27 -2.12 6.37 -7.86
C THR A 27 -3.13 5.31 -7.39
N VAL A 28 -3.76 4.65 -8.38
CA VAL A 28 -4.79 3.65 -8.18
C VAL A 28 -4.19 2.39 -7.54
N CYS A 29 -4.86 1.88 -6.51
CA CYS A 29 -4.62 0.55 -5.97
C CYS A 29 -5.92 -0.26 -6.01
N TYR A 30 -5.78 -1.59 -5.97
CA TYR A 30 -6.92 -2.51 -6.02
C TYR A 30 -7.99 -2.15 -4.98
N GLY A 31 -9.27 -2.25 -5.31
CA GLY A 31 -10.34 -1.77 -4.43
C GLY A 31 -10.74 -0.31 -4.68
N TYR A 32 -9.97 0.44 -5.46
CA TYR A 32 -10.28 1.84 -5.80
C TYR A 32 -10.25 2.08 -7.31
N LYS A 33 -10.94 3.14 -7.74
CA LYS A 33 -10.87 3.72 -9.08
C LYS A 33 -10.66 5.23 -8.98
N VAL A 34 -10.15 5.83 -10.06
CA VAL A 34 -10.08 7.29 -10.19
C VAL A 34 -11.29 7.78 -10.99
N THR A 35 -11.97 8.79 -10.47
CA THR A 35 -13.07 9.48 -11.18
C THR A 35 -12.52 10.38 -12.30
N SER A 36 -13.41 10.89 -13.15
CA SER A 36 -13.07 11.92 -14.14
C SER A 36 -12.44 13.18 -13.53
N GLU A 37 -12.72 13.45 -12.26
CA GLU A 37 -12.16 14.57 -11.48
C GLU A 37 -10.78 14.26 -10.88
N GLY A 38 -10.22 13.06 -11.09
CA GLY A 38 -8.93 12.67 -10.52
C GLY A 38 -8.98 12.20 -9.06
N LYS A 39 -10.17 12.01 -8.48
CA LYS A 39 -10.36 11.57 -7.09
C LYS A 39 -10.38 10.05 -6.98
N LEU A 40 -9.74 9.52 -5.95
CA LEU A 40 -9.75 8.09 -5.64
C LEU A 40 -11.03 7.74 -4.88
N VAL A 41 -11.83 6.81 -5.42
CA VAL A 41 -13.11 6.37 -4.85
C VAL A 41 -13.16 4.84 -4.78
N ALA A 42 -13.80 4.30 -3.73
CA ALA A 42 -13.90 2.86 -3.54
C ALA A 42 -14.70 2.23 -4.70
N TYR A 43 -14.19 1.12 -5.24
CA TYR A 43 -14.91 0.33 -6.24
C TYR A 43 -15.52 -0.89 -5.54
N PRO A 44 -16.86 -0.91 -5.31
CA PRO A 44 -17.48 -1.81 -4.33
C PRO A 44 -17.12 -3.28 -4.48
N THR A 45 -17.09 -3.80 -5.70
CA THR A 45 -16.81 -5.22 -5.96
C THR A 45 -15.39 -5.62 -5.55
N GLU A 46 -14.42 -4.73 -5.68
CA GLU A 46 -13.03 -4.98 -5.26
C GLU A 46 -12.82 -4.59 -3.79
N ALA A 47 -13.50 -3.55 -3.31
CA ALA A 47 -13.42 -3.08 -1.93
C ALA A 47 -13.85 -4.18 -0.93
N ILE A 48 -14.89 -4.95 -1.26
CA ILE A 48 -15.33 -6.09 -0.44
C ILE A 48 -14.22 -7.16 -0.36
N ILE A 49 -13.46 -7.38 -1.44
CA ILE A 49 -12.34 -8.31 -1.44
C ILE A 49 -11.18 -7.80 -0.58
N VAL A 50 -10.89 -6.50 -0.64
CA VAL A 50 -9.90 -5.87 0.25
C VAL A 50 -10.32 -6.06 1.71
N PHE A 51 -11.57 -5.75 2.05
CA PHE A 51 -12.11 -5.95 3.40
C PHE A 51 -11.96 -7.41 3.85
N HIS A 52 -12.38 -8.36 3.03
CA HIS A 52 -12.20 -9.79 3.28
C HIS A 52 -10.73 -10.16 3.56
N ILE A 53 -9.78 -9.64 2.78
CA ILE A 53 -8.34 -9.91 2.98
C ILE A 53 -7.88 -9.43 4.37
N PHE A 54 -8.31 -8.25 4.80
CA PHE A 54 -7.97 -7.70 6.11
C PHE A 54 -8.59 -8.50 7.25
N GLU A 55 -9.88 -8.81 7.17
CA GLU A 55 -10.57 -9.63 8.19
C GLU A 55 -9.95 -11.01 8.32
N ARG A 56 -9.76 -11.74 7.21
CA ARG A 56 -9.16 -13.08 7.26
C ARG A 56 -7.77 -13.08 7.86
N PHE A 57 -6.97 -12.04 7.59
CA PHE A 57 -5.65 -11.93 8.19
C PHE A 57 -5.72 -11.64 9.69
N ALA A 58 -6.62 -10.75 10.12
CA ALA A 58 -6.87 -10.46 11.53
C ALA A 58 -7.39 -11.70 12.30
N ASP A 59 -8.20 -12.55 11.65
CA ASP A 59 -8.63 -13.87 12.16
C ASP A 59 -7.50 -14.90 12.25
N GLY A 60 -6.28 -14.53 11.87
CA GLY A 60 -5.10 -15.38 11.99
C GLY A 60 -4.80 -16.21 10.74
N ASP A 61 -5.52 -16.06 9.62
CA ASP A 61 -5.16 -16.79 8.40
C ASP A 61 -3.76 -16.43 7.89
N SER A 62 -3.04 -17.42 7.38
CA SER A 62 -1.79 -17.17 6.67
C SER A 62 -2.05 -16.57 5.29
N LEU A 63 -1.07 -15.85 4.73
CA LEU A 63 -1.16 -15.31 3.37
C LEU A 63 -1.48 -16.39 2.32
N GLY A 64 -1.03 -17.63 2.54
CA GLY A 64 -1.34 -18.75 1.65
C GLY A 64 -2.80 -19.21 1.77
N LYS A 65 -3.35 -19.23 2.99
CA LYS A 65 -4.75 -19.59 3.23
C LYS A 65 -5.70 -18.53 2.63
N ILE A 66 -5.35 -17.25 2.75
CA ILE A 66 -6.08 -16.16 2.09
C ILE A 66 -6.03 -16.32 0.57
N ALA A 67 -4.85 -16.56 -0.02
CA ALA A 67 -4.71 -16.80 -1.46
C ALA A 67 -5.58 -17.96 -1.95
N ALA A 68 -5.60 -19.08 -1.21
CA ALA A 68 -6.44 -20.23 -1.52
C ALA A 68 -7.94 -19.91 -1.40
N SER A 69 -8.33 -19.09 -0.42
CA SER A 69 -9.71 -18.62 -0.28
C SER A 69 -10.16 -17.80 -1.50
N LEU A 70 -9.35 -16.82 -1.92
CA LEU A 70 -9.62 -15.99 -3.09
C LEU A 70 -9.72 -16.81 -4.39
N ALA A 71 -8.85 -17.81 -4.55
CA ALA A 71 -8.89 -18.73 -5.68
C ALA A 71 -10.19 -19.54 -5.72
N ARG A 72 -10.65 -20.06 -4.57
CA ARG A 72 -11.95 -20.77 -4.47
C ARG A 72 -13.13 -19.87 -4.82
N MET A 73 -13.05 -18.59 -4.45
CA MET A 73 -14.04 -17.58 -4.79
C MET A 73 -13.95 -17.12 -6.26
N LYS A 74 -12.99 -17.63 -7.05
CA LYS A 74 -12.72 -17.23 -8.45
C LYS A 74 -12.43 -15.73 -8.60
N VAL A 75 -11.79 -15.14 -7.59
CA VAL A 75 -11.42 -13.73 -7.59
C VAL A 75 -10.06 -13.57 -8.25
N LYS A 76 -10.02 -12.89 -9.39
CA LYS A 76 -8.77 -12.57 -10.08
C LYS A 76 -7.95 -11.54 -9.31
N SER A 77 -6.64 -11.67 -9.39
CA SER A 77 -5.68 -10.72 -8.83
C SER A 77 -5.79 -9.35 -9.51
N PRO A 78 -5.18 -8.29 -8.94
CA PRO A 78 -5.14 -6.98 -9.59
C PRO A 78 -4.51 -7.00 -11.00
N THR A 79 -3.69 -8.02 -11.30
CA THR A 79 -3.08 -8.23 -12.62
C THR A 79 -3.81 -9.26 -13.48
N GLY A 80 -5.02 -9.66 -13.07
CA GLY A 80 -5.87 -10.59 -13.81
C GLY A 80 -5.53 -12.07 -13.64
N LYS A 81 -4.62 -12.43 -12.72
CA LYS A 81 -4.22 -13.83 -12.48
C LYS A 81 -5.20 -14.56 -11.57
N GLU A 82 -5.45 -15.84 -11.83
CA GLU A 82 -6.31 -16.69 -10.99
C GLU A 82 -5.74 -16.91 -9.58
N LEU A 83 -4.41 -16.95 -9.46
CA LEU A 83 -3.73 -17.17 -8.18
C LEU A 83 -3.07 -15.89 -7.68
N TRP A 84 -3.45 -15.50 -6.47
CA TRP A 84 -2.85 -14.38 -5.76
C TRP A 84 -1.53 -14.82 -5.12
N THR A 85 -0.47 -14.04 -5.32
CA THR A 85 0.80 -14.31 -4.65
C THR A 85 0.74 -13.81 -3.21
N ARG A 86 1.52 -14.46 -2.32
CA ARG A 86 1.70 -13.99 -0.94
C ARG A 86 2.20 -12.55 -0.88
N GLU A 87 3.06 -12.16 -1.82
CA GLU A 87 3.58 -10.80 -1.90
C GLU A 87 2.50 -9.78 -2.21
N THR A 88 1.60 -10.05 -3.17
CA THR A 88 0.48 -9.17 -3.51
C THR A 88 -0.42 -8.94 -2.30
N ILE A 89 -0.79 -10.01 -1.59
CA ILE A 89 -1.63 -9.93 -0.39
C ILE A 89 -0.89 -9.14 0.71
N SER A 90 0.40 -9.41 0.92
CA SER A 90 1.20 -8.67 1.91
C SER A 90 1.28 -7.18 1.59
N LYS A 91 1.43 -6.79 0.31
CA LYS A 91 1.44 -5.39 -0.14
C LYS A 91 0.10 -4.72 0.15
N ILE A 92 -1.01 -5.41 -0.06
CA ILE A 92 -2.35 -4.88 0.26
C ILE A 92 -2.47 -4.61 1.76
N LEU A 93 -2.12 -5.60 2.58
CA LEU A 93 -2.21 -5.51 4.04
C LEU A 93 -1.30 -4.41 4.65
N SER A 94 -0.38 -3.80 3.90
CA SER A 94 0.50 -2.72 4.39
C SER A 94 0.27 -1.39 3.69
N ASN A 95 -0.74 -1.27 2.84
CA ASN A 95 -1.00 -0.05 2.11
C ASN A 95 -1.95 0.85 2.90
N GLU A 96 -1.44 1.99 3.35
CA GLU A 96 -2.17 2.96 4.18
C GLU A 96 -3.31 3.63 3.42
N LYS A 97 -3.33 3.55 2.08
CA LYS A 97 -4.47 4.00 1.26
C LYS A 97 -5.78 3.34 1.68
N TYR A 98 -5.75 2.14 2.24
CA TYR A 98 -6.98 1.48 2.67
C TYR A 98 -7.65 2.12 3.88
N VAL A 99 -6.94 2.95 4.65
CA VAL A 99 -7.52 3.76 5.73
C VAL A 99 -7.71 5.24 5.33
N GLY A 100 -7.58 5.56 4.04
CA GLY A 100 -7.71 6.92 3.52
C GLY A 100 -6.40 7.73 3.49
N ASP A 101 -5.28 7.16 3.98
CA ASP A 101 -4.02 7.89 4.11
C ASP A 101 -3.11 7.71 2.89
N VAL A 102 -2.30 8.73 2.60
CA VAL A 102 -1.29 8.68 1.54
C VAL A 102 0.05 9.10 2.11
N ILE A 103 1.08 8.28 1.91
CA ILE A 103 2.45 8.60 2.29
C ILE A 103 3.31 8.70 1.03
N LEU A 104 3.77 9.92 0.75
CA LEU A 104 4.67 10.25 -0.36
C LEU A 104 6.13 10.24 0.11
N GLY A 105 7.05 10.00 -0.82
CA GLY A 105 8.49 10.04 -0.52
C GLY A 105 9.07 8.77 0.11
N LYS A 106 8.35 7.64 0.16
CA LYS A 106 8.86 6.37 0.71
C LYS A 106 10.10 5.80 -0.02
N THR A 107 10.32 6.21 -1.27
CA THR A 107 11.41 5.70 -2.11
C THR A 107 12.03 6.82 -2.93
N GLN A 108 13.35 6.74 -3.17
CA GLN A 108 14.09 7.61 -4.06
C GLN A 108 14.86 6.78 -5.10
N VAL A 109 15.06 7.35 -6.29
CA VAL A 109 15.95 6.74 -7.29
C VAL A 109 17.38 7.21 -7.04
N GLN A 110 18.27 6.27 -6.74
CA GLN A 110 19.72 6.47 -6.63
C GLN A 110 20.41 5.61 -7.70
N ASN A 111 21.23 6.23 -8.55
CA ASN A 111 21.95 5.56 -9.65
C ASN A 111 21.06 4.66 -10.54
N GLY A 112 19.84 5.12 -10.84
CA GLY A 112 18.87 4.37 -11.66
C GLY A 112 18.10 3.28 -10.91
N VAL A 113 18.41 3.03 -9.63
CA VAL A 113 17.76 2.02 -8.80
C VAL A 113 16.81 2.68 -7.80
N GLN A 114 15.60 2.13 -7.65
CA GLN A 114 14.66 2.60 -6.65
C GLN A 114 15.01 2.02 -5.27
N VAL A 115 15.35 2.89 -4.33
CA VAL A 115 15.77 2.54 -2.97
C VAL A 115 14.72 3.07 -1.98
N LYS A 116 14.39 2.27 -0.96
CA LYS A 116 13.51 2.69 0.13
C LYS A 116 14.25 3.69 1.02
N MET A 117 13.60 4.81 1.34
CA MET A 117 14.18 5.81 2.24
C MET A 117 14.16 5.28 3.67
N VAL A 118 15.33 5.32 4.32
CA VAL A 118 15.48 5.01 5.77
C VAL A 118 15.05 6.23 6.60
N ASP A 119 15.29 7.43 6.08
CA ASP A 119 14.89 8.68 6.72
C ASP A 119 13.43 9.03 6.38
N HIS A 120 12.59 8.97 7.42
CA HIS A 120 11.16 9.27 7.34
C HIS A 120 10.85 10.78 7.38
N THR A 121 11.81 11.65 7.74
CA THR A 121 11.58 13.11 7.84
C THR A 121 11.28 13.77 6.50
N SER A 122 11.67 13.13 5.39
CA SER A 122 11.39 13.57 4.03
C SER A 122 10.05 13.07 3.47
N GLN A 123 9.29 12.31 4.25
CA GLN A 123 7.99 11.78 3.84
C GLN A 123 6.89 12.82 4.09
N THR A 124 5.94 12.90 3.15
CA THR A 124 4.72 13.69 3.35
C THR A 124 3.58 12.73 3.60
N VAL A 125 2.92 12.89 4.75
CA VAL A 125 1.73 12.13 5.13
C VAL A 125 0.51 13.01 4.90
N ILE A 126 -0.44 12.52 4.11
CA ILE A 126 -1.73 13.15 3.86
C ILE A 126 -2.79 12.24 4.45
N ASN A 127 -3.35 12.64 5.59
CA ASN A 127 -4.39 11.86 6.27
C ASN A 127 -5.76 12.15 5.64
N GLY A 128 -6.62 11.13 5.54
CA GLY A 128 -7.99 11.31 5.05
C GLY A 128 -8.08 11.88 3.63
N HIS A 129 -7.11 11.55 2.76
CA HIS A 129 -7.06 11.99 1.37
C HIS A 129 -8.27 11.49 0.55
N HIS A 130 -8.82 10.33 0.92
CA HIS A 130 -9.95 9.70 0.26
C HIS A 130 -10.72 8.82 1.25
N GLU A 131 -11.91 8.37 0.85
CA GLU A 131 -12.73 7.48 1.66
C GLU A 131 -12.01 6.17 1.95
N ALA A 132 -12.01 5.76 3.22
CA ALA A 132 -11.37 4.54 3.69
C ALA A 132 -12.22 3.31 3.39
N ILE A 133 -11.59 2.21 2.94
CA ILE A 133 -12.23 0.89 2.84
C ILE A 133 -12.13 0.14 4.19
N ILE A 134 -11.07 0.40 4.96
CA ILE A 134 -10.73 -0.31 6.19
C ILE A 134 -10.70 0.70 7.34
N SER A 135 -11.24 0.32 8.50
CA SER A 135 -11.10 1.12 9.71
C SER A 135 -9.64 1.18 10.17
N ARG A 136 -9.24 2.30 10.77
CA ARG A 136 -7.88 2.43 11.34
C ARG A 136 -7.60 1.31 12.36
N GLU A 137 -8.58 0.97 13.19
CA GLU A 137 -8.48 -0.12 14.17
C GLU A 137 -8.12 -1.47 13.53
N LEU A 138 -8.85 -1.89 12.49
CA LEU A 138 -8.58 -3.16 11.79
C LEU A 138 -7.20 -3.14 11.12
N PHE A 139 -6.83 -2.00 10.53
CA PHE A 139 -5.50 -1.83 9.94
C PHE A 139 -4.38 -1.97 10.97
N ASP A 140 -4.55 -1.39 12.16
CA ASP A 140 -3.56 -1.41 13.23
C ASP A 140 -3.41 -2.82 13.82
N ILE A 141 -4.51 -3.56 14.02
CA ILE A 141 -4.50 -4.99 14.40
C ILE A 141 -3.69 -5.79 13.38
N VAL A 142 -3.94 -5.59 12.09
CA VAL A 142 -3.20 -6.27 11.01
C VAL A 142 -1.71 -5.92 11.06
N GLN A 143 -1.33 -4.65 11.28
CA GLN A 143 0.09 -4.28 11.36
C GLN A 143 0.78 -4.93 12.58
N GLN A 144 0.11 -4.98 13.72
CA GLN A 144 0.61 -5.63 14.93
C GLN A 144 0.84 -7.13 14.68
N GLU A 145 -0.12 -7.83 14.07
CA GLU A 145 0.02 -9.25 13.77
C GLU A 145 1.12 -9.53 12.73
N LYS A 146 1.29 -8.65 11.74
CA LYS A 146 2.44 -8.74 10.80
C LYS A 146 3.77 -8.61 11.52
N ALA A 147 3.90 -7.64 12.43
CA ALA A 147 5.10 -7.44 13.22
C ALA A 147 5.39 -8.65 14.13
N HIS A 148 4.36 -9.17 14.79
CA HIS A 148 4.44 -10.36 15.64
C HIS A 148 4.95 -11.58 14.84
N ARG A 149 4.32 -11.92 13.71
CA ARG A 149 4.75 -13.03 12.84
C ARG A 149 6.17 -12.86 12.30
N SER A 150 6.58 -11.63 12.01
CA SER A 150 7.94 -11.36 11.55
C SER A 150 8.98 -11.69 12.62
N ARG A 151 8.71 -11.36 13.89
CA ARG A 151 9.61 -11.64 15.03
C ARG A 151 9.73 -13.14 15.33
N LEU A 152 8.66 -13.91 15.14
CA LEU A 152 8.69 -15.36 15.30
C LEU A 152 9.60 -16.02 14.25
N LYS A 153 9.49 -15.60 12.98
CA LYS A 153 10.34 -16.14 11.90
C LYS A 153 11.82 -15.86 12.09
N SER A 154 12.18 -14.69 12.62
CA SER A 154 13.57 -14.35 12.88
C SER A 154 14.13 -15.16 14.05
N HIS A 155 13.33 -15.48 15.06
CA HIS A 155 13.76 -16.36 16.15
C HIS A 155 13.98 -17.81 15.68
N SER A 156 13.14 -18.34 14.79
CA SER A 156 13.29 -19.72 14.30
C SER A 156 14.50 -19.97 13.39
N HIS A 157 15.20 -18.93 12.93
CA HIS A 157 16.43 -19.05 12.13
C HIS A 157 17.72 -18.91 12.95
N VAL A 158 17.62 -18.65 14.26
CA VAL A 158 18.77 -18.40 15.16
C VAL A 158 18.94 -19.53 16.17
N VAL A 159 18.28 -20.68 15.97
CA VAL A 159 18.35 -21.87 16.83
C VAL A 159 18.84 -23.08 16.06
#